data_AF-A0ABD0P843-F1
#
_entry.id   AF-A0ABD0P843-F1
#
_cell.length_a   1.000
_cell.length_b   1.000
_cell.length_c   1.000
_cell.angle_alpha   90.00
_cell.angle_beta   90.00
_cell.angle_gamma   90.00
#
_symmetry.space_group_name_H-M   'P 1'
#
loop_
_entity.id
_entity.type
_entity.pdbx_description
1 polymer ?
#
loop_
_entity_poly.entity_id
_entity_poly.type
_entity_poly.pdbx_seq_one_letter_code
_entity_poly.pdbx_strand_id
1 'polypeptide(L)'
;SYIKWEPVEAASFISGLSGNHFKEFPNGLGTLRQLDVLDLSKNKIQVVPAEVAELQAIEINLNQNQISTLSPEVSRAPRLKVLRLEENCLELSSIPISILTDSQVSLLSVEGNLFEVKMLRDLEGYDK
;
A
#
# COMPACT_ATOMS: atom_id res chain seq x y z
N SER A 1 4.65 12.45 16.92
CA SER A 1 5.19 11.45 17.86
C SER A 1 5.57 10.23 17.06
N TYR A 2 6.86 9.91 16.93
CA TYR A 2 7.30 8.74 16.17
C TYR A 2 7.05 7.47 17.00
N ILE A 3 6.27 6.55 16.48
CA ILE A 3 6.08 5.24 17.10
C ILE A 3 7.27 4.37 16.67
N LYS A 4 8.01 3.83 17.64
CA LYS A 4 9.00 2.77 17.40
C LYS A 4 8.29 1.43 17.50
N TRP A 5 8.45 0.59 16.49
CA TRP A 5 7.82 -0.74 16.43
C TRP A 5 8.83 -1.81 16.85
N GLU A 6 8.47 -2.67 17.80
CA GLU A 6 9.32 -3.78 18.24
C GLU A 6 8.86 -5.13 17.66
N PRO A 7 9.78 -6.08 17.41
CA PRO A 7 9.51 -7.26 16.58
C PRO A 7 8.63 -8.36 17.20
N VAL A 8 8.23 -8.25 18.46
CA VAL A 8 7.93 -9.44 19.29
C VAL A 8 6.48 -9.95 19.23
N GLU A 9 5.51 -9.17 18.71
CA GLU A 9 4.10 -9.59 18.67
C GLU A 9 3.37 -9.16 17.37
N ALA A 10 3.93 -9.51 16.21
CA ALA A 10 3.45 -9.03 14.92
C ALA A 10 1.96 -9.31 14.66
N ALA A 11 1.46 -10.53 14.83
CA ALA A 11 0.13 -10.92 14.32
C ALA A 11 -1.06 -10.16 14.94
N SER A 12 -1.03 -9.87 16.25
CA SER A 12 -2.16 -9.21 16.94
C SER A 12 -2.09 -7.68 16.91
N PHE A 13 -0.95 -7.14 16.51
CA PHE A 13 -0.65 -5.71 16.60
C PHE A 13 -0.99 -4.96 15.31
N ILE A 14 -0.92 -5.65 14.17
CA ILE A 14 -1.10 -5.02 12.86
C ILE A 14 -2.58 -4.77 12.51
N SER A 15 -3.50 -5.60 13.01
CA SER A 15 -4.94 -5.32 12.92
C SER A 15 -5.36 -4.06 13.69
N GLY A 16 -4.53 -3.59 14.64
CA GLY A 16 -4.79 -2.39 15.44
C GLY A 16 -4.48 -1.07 14.73
N LEU A 17 -3.91 -1.10 13.53
CA LEU A 17 -3.55 0.12 12.79
C LEU A 17 -4.70 0.68 11.93
N SER A 18 -5.72 -0.12 11.64
CA SER A 18 -6.94 0.32 10.95
C SER A 18 -7.77 1.28 11.82
N GLY A 19 -8.46 2.24 11.18
CA GLY A 19 -9.42 3.10 11.86
C GLY A 19 -8.80 4.16 12.77
N ASN A 20 -7.51 4.44 12.62
CA ASN A 20 -6.82 5.48 13.36
C ASN A 20 -6.92 6.84 12.62
N HIS A 21 -6.07 7.79 13.00
CA HIS A 21 -5.99 9.12 12.38
C HIS A 21 -4.62 9.40 11.78
N PHE A 22 -3.92 8.35 11.33
CA PHE A 22 -2.61 8.51 10.70
C PHE A 22 -2.74 9.34 9.43
N LYS A 23 -2.02 10.46 9.37
CA LYS A 23 -1.91 11.31 8.17
C LYS A 23 -0.73 10.91 7.28
N GLU A 24 0.25 10.26 7.88
CA GLU A 24 1.47 9.79 7.25
C GLU A 24 1.53 8.28 7.37
N PHE A 25 2.19 7.64 6.41
CA PHE A 25 2.48 6.22 6.48
C PHE A 25 3.38 5.94 7.70
N PRO A 26 3.08 4.94 8.55
CA PRO A 26 3.87 4.72 9.74
C PRO A 26 5.30 4.28 9.44
N ASN A 27 6.28 4.99 10.01
CA ASN A 27 7.71 4.72 9.81
C ASN A 27 8.18 3.50 10.61
N GLY A 28 9.18 2.78 10.13
CA GLY A 28 9.84 1.68 10.88
C GLY A 28 9.16 0.30 10.78
N LEU A 29 8.07 0.21 10.01
CA LEU A 29 7.40 -1.06 9.71
C LEU A 29 8.29 -2.03 8.90
N GLY A 30 9.31 -1.51 8.19
CA GLY A 30 10.29 -2.32 7.44
C GLY A 30 11.15 -3.25 8.30
N THR A 31 11.20 -3.02 9.62
CA THR A 31 11.93 -3.89 10.55
C THR A 31 11.19 -5.18 10.90
N LEU A 32 9.89 -5.26 10.59
CA LEU A 32 9.03 -6.41 10.87
C LEU A 32 9.30 -7.52 9.84
N ARG A 33 9.95 -8.61 10.28
CA ARG A 33 10.45 -9.66 9.37
C ARG A 33 9.39 -10.66 8.89
N GLN A 34 8.23 -10.73 9.55
CA GLN A 34 7.16 -11.68 9.23
C GLN A 34 5.81 -10.99 9.35
N LEU A 35 5.49 -10.25 8.30
CA LEU A 35 4.24 -9.52 8.16
C LEU A 35 3.43 -10.25 7.09
N ASP A 36 2.31 -10.87 7.44
CA ASP A 36 1.45 -11.46 6.41
C ASP A 36 0.49 -10.40 5.89
N VAL A 37 -0.22 -9.72 6.79
CA VAL A 37 -1.19 -8.67 6.45
C VAL A 37 -0.86 -7.38 7.21
N LEU A 38 -0.76 -6.27 6.48
CA LEU A 38 -0.69 -4.90 7.00
C LEU A 38 -1.99 -4.14 6.75
N ASP A 39 -2.80 -3.96 7.78
CA ASP A 39 -4.06 -3.22 7.67
C ASP A 39 -3.91 -1.78 8.19
N LEU A 40 -3.80 -0.85 7.25
CA LEU A 40 -3.78 0.60 7.46
C LEU A 40 -5.05 1.28 6.96
N SER A 41 -6.12 0.50 6.73
CA SER A 41 -7.38 1.04 6.22
C SER A 41 -8.03 2.06 7.17
N LYS A 42 -8.94 2.87 6.65
CA LYS A 42 -9.73 3.84 7.47
C LYS A 42 -8.85 4.83 8.25
N ASN A 43 -7.76 5.28 7.64
CA ASN A 43 -6.89 6.33 8.18
C ASN A 43 -7.04 7.61 7.33
N LYS A 44 -6.05 8.51 7.41
CA LYS A 44 -6.00 9.76 6.63
C LYS A 44 -4.67 9.88 5.87
N ILE A 45 -4.06 8.73 5.53
CA ILE A 45 -2.75 8.68 4.88
C ILE A 45 -2.87 9.29 3.49
N GLN A 46 -1.94 10.17 3.14
CA GLN A 46 -1.93 10.88 1.85
C GLN A 46 -0.89 10.35 0.86
N VAL A 47 0.17 9.74 1.37
CA VAL A 47 1.30 9.29 0.58
C VAL A 47 1.73 7.90 1.04
N VAL A 48 1.92 6.99 0.08
CA VAL A 48 2.66 5.74 0.29
C VAL A 48 4.12 6.00 -0.10
N PRO A 49 5.07 6.00 0.85
CA PRO A 49 6.42 6.47 0.61
C PRO A 49 7.33 5.34 0.11
N ALA A 50 8.60 5.65 -0.18
CA ALA A 50 9.55 4.69 -0.76
C ALA A 50 9.90 3.52 0.18
N GLU A 51 9.82 3.76 1.49
CA GLU A 51 10.09 2.81 2.57
C GLU A 51 9.13 1.60 2.54
N VAL A 52 8.04 1.67 1.77
CA VAL A 52 7.17 0.51 1.50
C VAL A 52 7.95 -0.67 0.88
N ALA A 53 9.05 -0.39 0.17
CA ALA A 53 9.92 -1.41 -0.43
C ALA A 53 10.62 -2.29 0.62
N GLU A 54 10.74 -1.82 1.87
CA GLU A 54 11.37 -2.58 2.96
C GLU A 54 10.41 -3.58 3.61
N LEU A 55 9.10 -3.41 3.40
CA LEU A 55 8.07 -4.20 4.06
C LEU A 55 8.11 -5.66 3.62
N GLN A 56 8.13 -6.55 4.60
CA GLN A 56 8.03 -8.00 4.38
C GLN A 56 6.57 -8.49 4.40
N ALA A 57 5.62 -7.63 3.98
CA ALA A 57 4.18 -7.88 3.93
C ALA A 57 3.76 -8.72 2.70
N ILE A 58 2.81 -9.63 2.84
CA ILE A 58 2.14 -10.30 1.70
C ILE A 58 0.98 -9.45 1.18
N GLU A 59 0.20 -8.88 2.10
CA GLU A 59 -0.94 -8.03 1.81
C GLU A 59 -0.80 -6.69 2.53
N ILE A 60 -1.08 -5.60 1.81
CA ILE A 60 -1.20 -4.26 2.39
C ILE A 60 -2.59 -3.74 2.05
N ASN A 61 -3.39 -3.47 3.07
CA ASN A 61 -4.69 -2.84 2.96
C ASN A 61 -4.60 -1.36 3.34
N LEU A 62 -4.80 -0.49 2.36
CA LEU A 62 -4.80 0.97 2.50
C LEU A 62 -6.16 1.57 2.11
N ASN A 63 -7.22 0.76 2.07
CA ASN A 63 -8.55 1.20 1.71
C ASN A 63 -9.04 2.35 2.61
N GLN A 64 -9.86 3.25 2.06
CA GLN A 64 -10.49 4.33 2.82
C GLN A 64 -9.45 5.24 3.50
N ASN A 65 -8.48 5.71 2.71
CA ASN A 65 -7.49 6.72 3.11
C ASN A 65 -7.67 7.98 2.22
N GLN A 66 -6.65 8.84 2.16
CA GLN A 66 -6.63 10.04 1.32
C GLN A 66 -5.43 10.01 0.36
N ILE A 67 -5.02 8.80 -0.04
CA ILE A 67 -3.78 8.60 -0.79
C ILE A 67 -3.93 9.21 -2.16
N SER A 68 -3.10 10.20 -2.47
CA SER A 68 -3.01 10.80 -3.81
C SER A 68 -1.68 10.47 -4.50
N THR A 69 -0.69 10.00 -3.74
CA THR A 69 0.64 9.64 -4.24
C THR A 69 1.04 8.23 -3.80
N LEU A 70 1.37 7.39 -4.76
CA LEU A 70 1.93 6.05 -4.56
C LEU A 70 3.36 6.01 -5.09
N SER A 71 4.34 5.74 -4.22
CA SER A 71 5.73 5.62 -4.65
C SER A 71 5.93 4.45 -5.63
N PRO A 72 6.68 4.64 -6.74
CA PRO A 72 7.05 3.54 -7.64
C PRO A 72 7.81 2.40 -6.97
N GLU A 73 8.46 2.67 -5.84
CA GLU A 73 9.21 1.69 -5.04
C GLU A 73 8.31 0.58 -4.45
N VAL A 74 6.98 0.75 -4.46
CA VAL A 74 6.02 -0.31 -4.11
C VAL A 74 6.21 -1.56 -4.97
N SER A 75 6.71 -1.43 -6.21
CA SER A 75 6.98 -2.58 -7.06
C SER A 75 8.14 -3.44 -6.55
N ARG A 76 9.01 -2.88 -5.70
CA ARG A 76 10.17 -3.57 -5.12
C ARG A 76 9.89 -4.25 -3.79
N ALA A 77 8.67 -4.13 -3.24
CA ALA A 77 8.29 -4.80 -2.01
C ALA A 77 8.41 -6.34 -2.18
N PRO A 78 9.32 -7.01 -1.47
CA PRO A 78 9.81 -8.34 -1.87
C PRO A 78 8.80 -9.48 -1.71
N ARG A 79 7.77 -9.29 -0.89
CA ARG A 79 6.73 -10.30 -0.60
C ARG A 79 5.32 -9.86 -1.01
N LEU A 80 5.13 -8.62 -1.46
CA LEU A 80 3.81 -8.05 -1.67
C LEU A 80 3.11 -8.72 -2.86
N LYS A 81 1.95 -9.32 -2.59
CA LYS A 81 1.08 -9.96 -3.59
C LYS A 81 -0.26 -9.24 -3.74
N VAL A 82 -0.74 -8.62 -2.67
CA VAL A 82 -2.05 -7.97 -2.62
C VAL A 82 -1.88 -6.54 -2.14
N LEU A 83 -2.30 -5.58 -2.96
CA LEU A 83 -2.34 -4.16 -2.61
C LEU A 83 -3.76 -3.63 -2.79
N ARG A 84 -4.37 -3.18 -1.70
CA ARG A 84 -5.71 -2.59 -1.71
C ARG A 84 -5.64 -1.10 -1.46
N LEU A 85 -6.15 -0.33 -2.40
CA LEU A 85 -6.15 1.14 -2.43
C LEU A 85 -7.54 1.69 -2.75
N GLU A 86 -8.60 0.94 -2.44
CA GLU A 86 -9.97 1.35 -2.72
C GLU A 86 -10.35 2.60 -1.90
N GLU A 87 -11.24 3.44 -2.44
CA GLU A 87 -11.74 4.65 -1.76
C GLU A 87 -10.59 5.56 -1.29
N ASN A 88 -9.78 6.02 -2.24
CA ASN A 88 -8.65 6.93 -2.05
C ASN A 88 -8.72 8.11 -3.04
N CYS A 89 -7.64 8.88 -3.16
CA CYS A 89 -7.57 10.08 -4.00
C CYS A 89 -6.54 9.94 -5.14
N LEU A 90 -6.27 8.72 -5.60
CA LEU A 90 -5.30 8.49 -6.67
C LEU A 90 -5.87 8.98 -8.00
N GLU A 91 -5.06 9.72 -8.75
CA GLU A 91 -5.26 9.91 -10.18
C GLU A 91 -4.62 8.74 -10.94
N LEU A 92 -5.03 8.52 -12.20
CA LEU A 92 -4.45 7.44 -13.02
C LEU A 92 -2.93 7.59 -13.18
N SER A 93 -2.45 8.83 -13.31
CA SER A 93 -1.03 9.20 -13.40
C SER A 93 -0.23 8.87 -12.14
N SER A 94 -0.89 8.72 -10.99
CA SER A 94 -0.27 8.34 -9.72
C SER A 94 -0.08 6.83 -9.58
N ILE A 95 -0.60 6.01 -10.51
CA ILE A 95 -0.34 4.57 -10.55
C ILE A 95 0.99 4.35 -11.27
N PRO A 96 2.06 3.92 -10.57
CA PRO A 96 3.34 3.70 -11.22
C PRO A 96 3.26 2.47 -12.13
N ILE A 97 3.64 2.61 -13.41
CA ILE A 97 3.65 1.50 -14.38
C ILE A 97 4.44 0.29 -13.86
N SER A 98 5.49 0.53 -13.06
CA SER A 98 6.31 -0.52 -12.44
C SER A 98 5.51 -1.49 -11.56
N ILE A 99 4.36 -1.08 -11.01
CA ILE A 99 3.49 -2.01 -10.25
C ILE A 99 2.84 -3.05 -11.16
N LEU A 100 2.59 -2.70 -12.42
CA LEU A 100 2.00 -3.58 -13.44
C LEU A 100 3.07 -4.39 -14.18
N THR A 101 4.29 -3.85 -14.35
CA THR A 101 5.34 -4.50 -15.16
C THR A 101 6.38 -5.27 -14.37
N ASP A 102 6.82 -4.74 -13.24
CA ASP A 102 8.06 -5.17 -12.55
C ASP A 102 7.79 -5.68 -11.13
N SER A 103 6.53 -5.68 -10.70
CA SER A 103 6.17 -6.08 -9.34
C SER A 103 5.74 -7.54 -9.25
N GLN A 104 5.64 -8.00 -8.01
CA GLN A 104 5.09 -9.30 -7.66
C GLN A 104 3.60 -9.26 -7.29
N VAL A 105 2.97 -8.08 -7.37
CA VAL A 105 1.56 -7.85 -7.00
C VAL A 105 0.67 -8.54 -8.02
N SER A 106 -0.13 -9.50 -7.57
CA SER A 106 -1.09 -10.22 -8.41
C SER A 106 -2.51 -9.68 -8.26
N LEU A 107 -2.77 -8.89 -7.22
CA LEU A 107 -4.06 -8.26 -6.99
C LEU A 107 -3.85 -6.80 -6.59
N LEU A 108 -4.26 -5.91 -7.49
CA LEU A 108 -4.32 -4.47 -7.26
C LEU A 108 -5.78 -4.01 -7.29
N SER A 109 -6.31 -3.60 -6.13
CA SER A 109 -7.65 -3.04 -6.01
C SER A 109 -7.58 -1.52 -5.91
N VAL A 110 -8.25 -0.79 -6.80
CA VAL A 110 -8.21 0.69 -6.87
C VAL A 110 -9.59 1.32 -7.11
N GLU A 111 -10.67 0.59 -6.87
CA GLU A 111 -12.03 1.13 -7.02
C GLU A 111 -12.26 2.35 -6.11
N GLY A 112 -13.07 3.32 -6.54
CA GLY A 112 -13.34 4.51 -5.73
C GLY A 112 -12.17 5.51 -5.65
N ASN A 113 -11.27 5.53 -6.64
CA ASN A 113 -10.26 6.59 -6.82
C ASN A 113 -10.73 7.65 -7.85
N LEU A 114 -9.89 8.63 -8.16
CA LEU A 114 -10.21 9.75 -9.05
C LEU A 114 -10.09 9.41 -10.55
N PHE A 115 -10.26 8.13 -10.90
CA PHE A 115 -10.26 7.64 -12.27
C PHE A 115 -11.21 6.44 -12.42
N GLU A 116 -11.67 6.19 -13.63
CA GLU A 116 -12.46 4.99 -13.91
C GLU A 116 -11.54 3.77 -14.01
N VAL A 117 -11.80 2.71 -13.24
CA VAL A 117 -10.95 1.50 -13.17
C VAL A 117 -10.68 0.88 -14.54
N LYS A 118 -11.61 1.01 -15.49
CA LYS A 118 -11.45 0.51 -16.86
C LYS A 118 -10.27 1.16 -17.61
N MET A 119 -9.86 2.38 -17.23
CA MET A 119 -8.72 3.08 -17.83
C MET A 119 -7.38 2.44 -17.47
N LEU A 120 -7.30 1.60 -16.44
CA LEU A 120 -6.08 0.84 -16.15
C LEU A 120 -5.70 -0.09 -17.29
N ARG A 121 -6.68 -0.58 -18.07
CA ARG A 121 -6.45 -1.46 -19.22
C ARG A 121 -5.65 -0.79 -20.33
N ASP A 122 -5.65 0.54 -20.36
CA ASP A 122 -4.93 1.33 -21.34
C ASP A 122 -3.48 1.62 -20.88
N LEU A 123 -3.12 1.26 -19.65
CA LEU A 123 -1.76 1.43 -19.14
C LEU A 123 -0.83 0.33 -19.67
N GLU A 124 0.41 0.72 -19.93
CA GLU A 124 1.46 -0.23 -20.27
C GLU A 124 1.63 -1.28 -19.17
N GLY A 125 1.70 -2.55 -19.57
CA GLY A 125 1.93 -3.66 -18.65
C GLY A 125 0.69 -4.22 -17.96
N TYR A 126 -0.51 -3.70 -18.20
CA TYR A 126 -1.74 -4.21 -17.57
C TYR A 126 -1.98 -5.72 -17.81
N ASP A 127 -1.63 -6.22 -19.01
CA ASP A 127 -1.85 -7.62 -19.41
C ASP A 127 -0.66 -8.55 -19.11
N LYS A 128 0.40 -8.07 -18.44
CA LYS A 128 1.57 -8.89 -18.07
C LYS A 128 1.32 -9.72 -16.82
#